data_AF-A0A851KUC9-F1
#
_entry.id   AF-A0A851KUC9-F1
#
_cell.length_a   1.000
_cell.length_b   1.000
_cell.length_c   1.000
_cell.angle_alpha   90.00
_cell.angle_beta   90.00
_cell.angle_gamma   90.00
#
_symmetry.space_group_name_H-M   'P 1'
#
loop_
_entity.id
_entity.type
_entity.pdbx_description
1 polymer ?
#
loop_
_entity_poly.entity_id
_entity_poly.type
_entity_poly.pdbx_seq_one_letter_code
_entity_poly.pdbx_strand_id
1 'polypeptide(L)' 'MGQLGLGRQFGRLAPRLDGAFRADGVFAHDRLRFVDFVDDVEDLLEDVARQEWGNKEAVDGFEEYMLRHYSG' A
#
# COMPACT_ATOMS: atom_id res chain seq x y z
N MET A 1 -22.72 -9.05 -3.97
CA MET A 1 -21.52 -9.00 -3.12
C MET A 1 -20.33 -9.09 -4.07
N GLY A 2 -19.69 -7.94 -4.34
CA GLY A 2 -18.69 -7.81 -5.39
C GLY A 2 -17.49 -8.71 -5.12
N GLN A 3 -17.07 -9.47 -6.12
CA GLN A 3 -15.74 -10.06 -6.13
C GLN A 3 -14.76 -8.89 -6.19
N LEU A 4 -14.20 -8.55 -5.03
CA LEU A 4 -13.23 -7.49 -4.86
C LEU A 4 -12.13 -7.66 -5.93
N GLY A 5 -11.95 -6.65 -6.79
CA GLY A 5 -10.89 -6.60 -7.81
C GLY A 5 -9.47 -6.66 -7.23
N LEU A 6 -9.35 -6.71 -5.90
CA LEU A 6 -8.14 -6.93 -5.13
C LEU A 6 -7.30 -8.07 -5.69
N GLY A 7 -7.87 -9.18 -6.17
CA GLY A 7 -7.06 -10.31 -6.66
C GLY A 7 -6.06 -9.94 -7.77
N ARG A 8 -6.39 -8.98 -8.65
CA ARG A 8 -5.47 -8.51 -9.71
C ARG A 8 -4.48 -7.45 -9.19
N GLN A 9 -4.93 -6.61 -8.28
CA GLN A 9 -4.16 -5.49 -7.71
C GLN A 9 -3.13 -6.01 -6.69
N PHE A 10 -3.54 -6.92 -5.81
CA PHE A 10 -2.67 -7.69 -4.93
C PHE A 10 -1.64 -8.50 -5.72
N GLY A 11 -1.95 -8.94 -6.95
CA GLY A 11 -0.98 -9.57 -7.84
C GLY A 11 0.17 -8.65 -8.28
N ARG A 12 -0.04 -7.33 -8.35
CA ARG A 12 1.02 -6.33 -8.57
C ARG A 12 1.72 -5.92 -7.28
N LEU A 13 0.98 -5.87 -6.18
CA LEU A 13 1.46 -5.43 -4.89
C LEU A 13 2.28 -6.50 -4.16
N ALA A 14 1.83 -7.74 -4.19
CA ALA A 14 2.45 -8.86 -3.46
C ALA A 14 3.93 -9.07 -3.81
N PRO A 15 4.37 -8.96 -5.09
CA PRO A 15 5.80 -9.00 -5.40
C PRO A 15 6.60 -7.83 -4.83
N ARG A 16 5.98 -6.65 -4.69
CA ARG A 16 6.63 -5.44 -4.12
C ARG A 16 6.68 -5.48 -2.60
N LEU A 17 5.67 -6.08 -1.96
CA LEU A 17 5.59 -6.31 -0.53
C LEU A 17 6.30 -7.59 -0.08
N ASP A 18 6.87 -8.37 -0.99
CA ASP A 18 7.56 -9.60 -0.65
C ASP A 18 8.77 -9.29 0.24
N GLY A 19 8.75 -9.83 1.45
CA GLY A 19 9.77 -9.55 2.46
C GLY A 19 9.67 -8.18 3.14
N ALA A 20 8.61 -7.38 2.90
CA ALA A 20 8.34 -6.16 3.66
C ALA A 20 8.12 -6.44 5.15
N PHE A 21 7.58 -7.62 5.47
CA PHE A 21 7.45 -8.11 6.83
C PHE A 21 8.26 -9.39 7.03
N ARG A 22 8.91 -9.51 8.19
CA ARG A 22 9.52 -10.76 8.66
C ARG A 22 8.43 -11.73 9.11
N ALA A 23 8.81 -12.98 9.36
CA ALA A 23 7.88 -14.02 9.81
C ALA A 23 7.20 -13.70 11.15
N ASP A 24 7.77 -12.80 11.94
CA ASP A 24 7.23 -12.27 13.20
C ASP A 24 6.31 -11.05 13.01
N GLY A 25 6.09 -10.61 11.76
CA GLY A 25 5.27 -9.45 11.44
C GLY A 25 5.96 -8.09 11.62
N VAL A 26 7.26 -8.07 11.93
CA VAL A 26 8.03 -6.82 12.02
C VAL A 26 8.41 -6.34 10.63
N PHE A 27 8.24 -5.04 10.38
CA PHE A 27 8.64 -4.43 9.11
C PHE A 27 10.16 -4.49 8.93
N ALA A 28 10.60 -5.03 7.78
CA ALA A 28 12.00 -5.25 7.45
C ALA A 28 12.58 -4.03 6.73
N HIS A 29 12.86 -2.95 7.48
CA HIS A 29 13.47 -1.73 6.93
C HIS A 29 14.83 -1.97 6.23
N ASP A 30 15.49 -3.10 6.53
CA ASP A 30 16.72 -3.54 5.88
C ASP A 30 16.52 -4.06 4.45
N ARG A 31 15.27 -4.32 4.04
CA ARG A 31 14.92 -4.92 2.73
C ARG A 31 14.10 -3.98 1.86
N LEU A 32 13.22 -3.17 2.47
CA LEU A 32 12.37 -2.20 1.80
C LEU A 32 12.37 -0.92 2.63
N ARG A 33 12.60 0.24 2.00
CA ARG A 33 12.50 1.51 2.73
C ARG A 33 11.03 1.71 3.12
N PHE A 34 10.81 2.26 4.31
CA PHE A 34 9.45 2.51 4.79
C PHE A 34 8.66 3.44 3.85
N VAL A 35 9.33 4.45 3.28
CA VAL A 35 8.77 5.35 2.27
C VAL A 35 8.25 4.55 1.07
N ASP A 36 9.10 3.72 0.44
CA ASP A 36 8.71 2.90 -0.71
C ASP A 36 7.52 1.95 -0.39
N PHE A 37 7.49 1.39 0.82
CA PHE A 37 6.37 0.57 1.27
C PHE A 37 5.05 1.34 1.34
N VAL A 38 5.09 2.54 1.92
CA VAL A 38 3.90 3.36 2.12
C VAL A 38 3.38 3.88 0.77
N ASP A 39 4.28 4.30 -0.12
CA ASP A 39 3.98 4.72 -1.50
C ASP A 39 3.29 3.59 -2.28
N ASP A 40 3.84 2.37 -2.25
CA ASP A 40 3.22 1.20 -2.89
C ASP A 40 1.80 0.91 -2.35
N VAL A 41 1.58 1.13 -1.04
CA VAL A 41 0.26 0.97 -0.42
C VAL A 41 -0.71 2.09 -0.83
N GLU A 42 -0.24 3.34 -0.97
CA GLU A 42 -1.05 4.45 -1.50
C GLU A 42 -1.54 4.13 -2.92
N ASP A 43 -0.64 3.70 -3.79
CA ASP A 43 -0.93 3.26 -5.16
C ASP A 43 -2.04 2.19 -5.20
N LEU A 44 -1.98 1.19 -4.31
CA LEU A 44 -3.04 0.17 -4.19
C LEU A 44 -4.39 0.80 -3.85
N LEU A 45 -4.39 1.65 -2.83
CA LEU A 45 -5.60 2.25 -2.31
C LEU A 45 -6.22 3.20 -3.34
N GLU A 46 -5.42 3.92 -4.11
CA GLU A 46 -5.88 4.75 -5.21
C GLU A 46 -6.59 3.94 -6.28
N ASP A 47 -6.01 2.79 -6.65
CA ASP A 47 -6.59 1.89 -7.64
C ASP A 47 -7.90 1.28 -7.14
N VAL A 48 -7.99 0.92 -5.85
CA VAL A 48 -9.23 0.45 -5.22
C VAL A 48 -10.28 1.57 -5.20
N ALA A 49 -9.91 2.78 -4.78
CA ALA A 49 -10.81 3.92 -4.71
C ALA A 49 -11.33 4.32 -6.09
N ARG A 50 -10.47 4.26 -7.12
CA ARG A 50 -10.87 4.45 -8.52
C ARG A 50 -11.87 3.39 -8.99
N GLN A 51 -11.71 2.14 -8.59
CA GLN A 51 -12.57 1.04 -9.01
C GLN A 51 -13.92 1.03 -8.29
N GLU A 52 -13.96 1.31 -7.00
CA GLU A 52 -15.17 1.23 -6.17
C GLU A 52 -15.96 2.55 -6.14
N TRP A 53 -15.26 3.69 -6.16
CA TRP A 53 -15.88 5.01 -5.99
C TRP A 53 -15.70 5.93 -7.19
N GLY A 54 -14.95 5.51 -8.21
CA GLY A 54 -14.63 6.36 -9.36
C GLY A 54 -13.75 7.56 -9.00
N ASN A 55 -13.17 7.58 -7.80
CA ASN A 55 -12.42 8.71 -7.27
C ASN A 55 -11.07 8.25 -6.70
N LYS A 56 -9.98 8.61 -7.40
CA LYS A 56 -8.61 8.35 -6.94
C LYS A 56 -8.13 9.30 -5.85
N GLU A 57 -8.72 10.50 -5.76
CA GLU A 57 -8.32 11.55 -4.80
C GLU A 57 -8.72 11.20 -3.36
N ALA A 58 -9.48 10.12 -3.15
CA ALA A 58 -9.94 9.70 -1.84
C ALA A 58 -8.79 9.30 -0.89
N VAL A 59 -7.62 8.98 -1.44
CA VAL A 59 -6.44 8.53 -0.66
C VAL A 59 -5.17 9.30 -1.00
N ASP A 60 -5.29 10.39 -1.76
CA ASP A 60 -4.17 11.28 -2.10
C ASP A 60 -3.55 11.86 -0.81
N GLY A 61 -2.23 11.77 -0.70
CA GLY A 61 -1.48 12.22 0.48
C GLY A 61 -1.48 11.22 1.63
N PHE A 62 -1.85 9.96 1.38
CA PHE A 62 -1.73 8.90 2.38
C PHE A 62 -0.28 8.71 2.82
N GLU A 63 0.67 8.71 1.88
CA GLU A 63 2.10 8.60 2.17
C GLU A 63 2.57 9.76 3.04
N GLU A 64 2.23 11.00 2.67
CA GLU A 64 2.62 12.18 3.43
C GLU A 64 2.07 12.13 4.86
N TYR A 65 0.81 11.72 5.05
CA TYR A 65 0.23 11.53 6.37
C TYR A 65 1.00 10.49 7.19
N MET A 66 1.28 9.33 6.61
CA MET A 66 1.97 8.23 7.28
C MET A 66 3.41 8.61 7.66
N LEU A 67 4.16 9.26 6.76
CA LEU A 67 5.52 9.70 7.05
C LEU A 67 5.54 10.72 8.20
N ARG A 68 4.65 11.72 8.19
CA ARG A 68 4.57 12.72 9.28
C ARG A 68 4.29 12.12 10.66
N HIS A 69 3.59 10.99 10.72
CA HIS A 69 3.16 10.38 11.99
C HIS A 69 4.02 9.19 12.44
N TYR A 70 4.69 8.50 11.50
CA TYR A 70 5.32 7.21 11.78
C TYR A 70 6.79 7.07 11.34
N SER A 71 7.39 8.08 10.68
CA SER A 71 8.79 8.01 10.22
C SER A 71 9.81 8.75 11.11
N GLY A 72 9.52 8.85 12.42
CA GLY A 72 10.37 9.51 13.42
C GLY A 72 11.75 8.88 13.63
#